data_AF-A0A966MXF5-F1
#
_entry.id   AF-A0A966MXF5-F1
#
_cell.length_a   1.000
_cell.length_b   1.000
_cell.length_c   1.000
_cell.angle_alpha   90.00
_cell.angle_beta   90.00
_cell.angle_gamma   90.00
#
_symmetry.space_group_name_H-M   'P 1'
#
loop_
_entity.id
_entity.type
_entity.pdbx_description
1 polymer ?
#
loop_
_entity_poly.entity_id
_entity_poly.type
_entity_poly.pdbx_seq_one_letter_code
_entity_poly.pdbx_strand_id
1 'polypeptide(L)' 'MKRVPLIRIGLLIALLPILLAFSTSLLNGTSIFDEGSGSGAYLWLLMLTVPIGLLLVVIGLLVKLLRRFGS' A
#
# COMPACT_ATOMS: atom_id res chain seq x y z
N MET A 1 -10.14 4.70 -21.87
CA MET A 1 -9.90 4.60 -20.41
C MET A 1 -8.52 3.99 -20.17
N LYS A 2 -7.54 4.77 -19.67
CA LYS A 2 -6.21 4.22 -19.32
C LYS A 2 -6.42 3.23 -18.17
N ARG A 3 -6.30 1.92 -18.45
CA ARG A 3 -6.39 0.90 -17.39
C ARG A 3 -5.25 1.15 -16.41
N VAL A 4 -5.56 1.65 -15.22
CA VAL A 4 -4.56 1.74 -14.16
C VAL A 4 -4.14 0.29 -13.87
N PRO A 5 -2.86 -0.07 -14.03
CA PRO A 5 -2.43 -1.46 -13.85
C PRO A 5 -2.61 -1.85 -12.38
N LEU A 6 -3.26 -2.99 -12.13
CA LEU A 6 -3.56 -3.53 -10.79
C LEU A 6 -2.35 -3.49 -9.84
N ILE A 7 -1.16 -3.74 -10.41
CA ILE A 7 0.13 -3.66 -9.71
C ILE A 7 0.35 -2.27 -9.09
N ARG A 8 0.08 -1.17 -9.82
CA ARG A 8 0.25 0.19 -9.29
C ARG A 8 -0.73 0.50 -8.16
N ILE A 9 -1.97 0.01 -8.27
CA ILE A 9 -2.98 0.18 -7.22
C ILE A 9 -2.56 -0.57 -5.96
N GLY A 10 -2.12 -1.82 -6.10
CA GLY A 10 -1.64 -2.63 -4.98
C GLY A 10 -0.45 -1.99 -4.26
N LEU A 11 0.52 -1.47 -5.02
CA LEU A 11 1.66 -0.74 -4.46
C LEU A 11 1.24 0.53 -3.72
N LEU A 12 0.31 1.32 -4.29
CA LEU A 12 -0.20 2.52 -3.63
C LEU A 12 -0.90 2.19 -2.31
N ILE A 13 -1.77 1.18 -2.30
CA ILE A 13 -2.48 0.76 -1.09
C ILE A 13 -1.49 0.34 0.00
N ALA A 14 -0.47 -0.45 -0.35
CA ALA A 14 0.54 -0.89 0.61
C ALA A 14 1.39 0.26 1.17
N LEU A 15 1.71 1.28 0.36
CA LEU A 15 2.54 2.42 0.79
C LEU A 15 1.78 3.50 1.55
N LEU A 16 0.47 3.64 1.30
CA LEU A 16 -0.32 4.78 1.75
C LEU A 16 -0.30 4.99 3.27
N PRO A 17 -0.42 3.95 4.12
CA PRO A 17 -0.35 4.14 5.57
C PRO A 17 1.01 4.65 6.07
N ILE A 18 2.11 4.22 5.44
CA ILE A 18 3.45 4.70 5.78
C ILE A 18 3.56 6.19 5.44
N LEU A 19 3.07 6.60 4.27
CA LEU A 19 3.08 8.01 3.87
C LEU A 19 2.23 8.87 4.80
N LEU A 20 1.07 8.39 5.25
CA LEU A 20 0.23 9.07 6.21
C LEU A 20 0.89 9.18 7.59
N ALA A 21 1.41 8.07 8.12
CA ALA A 21 2.11 8.04 9.40
C ALA A 21 3.30 9.01 9.39
N PHE A 22 4.10 8.98 8.33
CA PHE A 22 5.26 9.87 8.16
C PHE A 22 4.86 11.34 8.06
N SER A 23 3.88 11.67 7.21
CA SER A 23 3.47 13.06 6.99
C SER A 23 2.86 13.68 8.25
N THR A 24 2.03 12.91 8.96
CA THR A 24 1.39 13.38 10.20
C THR A 24 2.40 13.49 11.35
N SER A 25 3.32 12.54 11.47
CA SER A 25 4.43 12.61 12.42
C SER A 25 5.32 13.83 12.18
N LEU A 26 5.64 14.15 10.92
CA LEU A 26 6.44 15.34 10.57
C LEU A 26 5.74 16.64 10.98
N LEU A 27 4.42 16.72 10.83
CA LEU A 27 3.63 17.89 11.20
C LEU A 27 3.44 18.02 12.71
N ASN A 28 3.33 16.90 13.43
CA ASN A 28 3.04 16.86 14.86
C ASN A 28 4.29 16.75 15.75
N GLY A 29 5.49 16.54 15.16
CA GLY A 29 6.73 16.36 15.90
C GLY A 29 6.78 15.09 16.75
N THR A 30 5.94 14.10 16.46
CA THR A 30 5.89 12.82 17.18
C THR A 30 6.71 11.76 16.46
N SER A 31 7.04 10.65 17.12
CA SER A 31 7.67 9.50 16.47
C SER A 31 6.65 8.74 15.61
N ILE A 32 7.02 8.34 14.39
CA ILE A 32 6.18 7.44 13.56
C ILE A 32 5.95 6.08 14.22
N PHE A 33 6.86 5.66 15.10
CA PHE A 33 6.81 4.40 15.82
C PHE A 33 6.14 4.52 17.19
N ASP A 34 5.71 5.73 17.57
CA ASP A 34 4.85 5.91 18.74
C ASP A 34 3.42 5.57 18.33
N GLU A 35 3.08 4.28 18.42
CA GLU A 35 1.78 3.73 18.09
C GLU A 35 0.66 4.18 19.06
N GLY A 36 1.02 4.76 20.21
CA GLY A 36 0.10 5.43 21.12
C GLY A 36 -0.25 6.86 20.68
N SER A 37 0.53 7.42 19.74
CA SER A 37 0.25 8.71 19.13
C SER A 37 -0.74 8.58 17.97
N GLY A 38 -1.52 9.64 17.73
CA GLY A 38 -2.43 9.70 16.57
C GLY A 38 -1.73 9.58 15.21
N SER A 39 -0.42 9.83 15.13
CA SER A 39 0.37 9.69 13.90
C SER A 39 0.88 8.26 13.68
N GLY A 40 1.31 7.57 14.74
CA GLY A 40 1.72 6.16 14.67
C GLY A 40 0.54 5.19 14.47
N ALA A 41 -0.67 5.58 14.87
CA ALA A 41 -1.89 4.78 14.65
C ALA A 41 -2.12 4.40 13.18
N TYR A 42 -1.66 5.19 12.21
CA TYR A 42 -1.76 4.84 10.79
C TYR A 42 -0.96 3.59 10.42
N LEU A 43 0.11 3.24 11.16
CA LEU A 43 0.88 2.02 10.90
C LEU A 43 0.05 0.74 11.12
N TRP A 44 -0.97 0.78 11.97
CA TRP A 44 -1.87 -0.37 12.18
C TRP A 44 -2.62 -0.76 10.90
N LEU A 45 -2.89 0.20 10.02
CA LEU A 45 -3.53 -0.07 8.73
C LEU A 45 -2.67 -1.01 7.86
N LEU A 46 -1.35 -1.08 8.09
CA LEU A 46 -0.46 -2.00 7.36
C LEU A 46 -0.85 -3.47 7.53
N MET A 47 -1.43 -3.84 8.67
CA MET A 47 -1.94 -5.19 8.89
C MET A 47 -2.97 -5.60 7.83
N LEU A 48 -3.70 -4.64 7.25
CA LEU A 48 -4.70 -4.88 6.22
C LEU A 48 -4.20 -4.49 4.83
N THR A 49 -3.58 -3.31 4.69
CA THR A 49 -3.22 -2.78 3.37
C THR A 49 -2.08 -3.55 2.72
N VAL A 50 -1.15 -4.12 3.49
CA VAL A 50 -0.04 -4.92 2.92
C VAL A 50 -0.57 -6.23 2.33
N PRO A 51 -1.37 -7.05 3.04
CA PRO A 51 -1.99 -8.23 2.44
C PRO A 51 -2.83 -7.92 1.20
N ILE A 52 -3.68 -6.88 1.25
CA ILE A 52 -4.52 -6.46 0.12
C ILE A 52 -3.65 -5.99 -1.06
N GLY A 53 -2.67 -5.14 -0.79
CA GLY A 53 -1.76 -4.61 -1.80
C GLY A 53 -0.97 -5.71 -2.49
N LEU A 54 -0.46 -6.68 -1.72
CA LEU A 54 0.24 -7.86 -2.24
C LEU A 54 -0.69 -8.69 -3.12
N LEU A 55 -1.92 -8.95 -2.69
CA LEU A 55 -2.90 -9.74 -3.44
C LEU A 55 -3.21 -9.09 -4.80
N LEU A 56 -3.37 -7.77 -4.85
CA LEU A 56 -3.58 -7.04 -6.10
C LEU A 56 -2.36 -7.10 -7.04
N VAL A 57 -1.16 -7.03 -6.49
CA VAL A 57 0.09 -7.18 -7.26
C VAL A 57 0.18 -8.59 -7.85
N VAL A 58 -0.07 -9.62 -7.04
CA VAL A 58 -0.04 -11.03 -7.47
C VAL A 58 -1.06 -11.27 -8.58
N ILE A 59 -2.32 -10.84 -8.43
CA ILE A 59 -3.33 -10.96 -9.48
C ILE A 59 -2.89 -10.22 -10.75
N GLY A 60 -2.38 -8.99 -10.61
CA GLY A 60 -1.88 -8.22 -11.75
C GLY A 60 -0.74 -8.92 -12.49
N LEU A 61 0.16 -9.58 -11.75
CA LEU A 61 1.26 -10.36 -12.32
C LEU A 61 0.74 -11.61 -13.04
N LEU A 62 -0.18 -12.36 -12.42
CA LEU A 62 -0.79 -13.57 -13.01
C LEU A 62 -1.51 -13.24 -14.32
N VAL A 63 -2.33 -12.18 -14.34
CA VAL A 63 -3.02 -11.75 -15.56
C VAL A 63 -2.02 -11.37 -16.66
N LYS A 64 -0.92 -10.70 -16.30
CA LYS A 64 0.15 -10.36 -17.26
C LYS A 64 0.85 -11.61 -17.80
N LEU A 65 1.10 -12.59 -16.94
CA LEU A 65 1.74 -13.85 -17.28
C LEU A 65 0.86 -14.69 -18.23
N LEU A 66 -0.41 -14.87 -17.87
CA LEU A 66 -1.39 -15.61 -18.68
C LEU A 66 -1.56 -15.00 -20.07
N ARG A 67 -1.61 -13.67 -20.17
CA ARG A 67 -1.67 -12.97 -21.46
C ARG A 67 -0.41 -13.13 -22.31
N ARG A 68 0.74 -13.37 -21.67
CA ARG A 68 2.02 -13.55 -22.38
C ARG A 68 2.17 -14.96 -22.95
N PHE A 69 1.60 -15.97 -22.30
CA PHE A 69 1.70 -17.37 -22.73
C PHE A 69 0.48 -17.86 -23.54
N GLY A 70 -0.67 -17.19 -23.45
CA GLY A 70 -1.84 -17.47 -24.29
C GLY A 70 -1.83 -16.76 -25.64
N SER A 71 -0.70 -16.16 -26.03
CA SER A 71 -0.46 -15.49 -27.31
C SER A 71 0.69 -16.16 -28.03
#